data_AF-A0A818U8Q1-F1
#
_entry.id   AF-A0A818U8Q1-F1
#
_cell.length_a   1.000
_cell.length_b   1.000
_cell.length_c   1.000
_cell.angle_alpha   90.00
_cell.angle_beta   90.00
_cell.angle_gamma   90.00
#
_symmetry.space_group_name_H-M   'P 1'
#
loop_
_entity.id
_entity.type
_entity.pdbx_description
1 polymer ?
#
loop_
_entity_poly.entity_id
_entity_poly.type
_entity_poly.pdbx_seq_one_letter_code
_entity_poly.pdbx_strand_id
1 'polypeptide(L)'
;MSESPEPPKTKLVQCQHEFQEKLHEMQTPPPPLIRSANNQHETDYNVMDEITRVHRLIRAHGEQGDFGMQMKFGNLIPIYGNNQVDKLSEVLANARKNGFVNYTLKDFLQQDRDEDIYIRLVKTPV
;
A
#
# COMPACT_ATOMS: atom_id res chain seq x y z
N MET A 1 -13.03 -31.82 -69.83
CA MET A 1 -13.05 -30.36 -69.99
C MET A 1 -14.20 -29.80 -69.16
N SER A 2 -13.91 -28.74 -68.40
CA SER A 2 -14.82 -27.70 -67.88
C SER A 2 -15.78 -28.01 -66.71
N GLU A 3 -15.27 -27.67 -65.52
CA GLU A 3 -15.82 -26.81 -64.45
C GLU A 3 -17.31 -26.46 -64.38
N SER A 4 -17.84 -26.64 -63.15
CA SER A 4 -18.64 -25.74 -62.29
C SER A 4 -19.87 -25.01 -62.85
N PRO A 5 -20.95 -25.00 -62.06
CA PRO A 5 -21.19 -23.79 -61.27
C PRO A 5 -21.44 -24.09 -59.78
N GLU A 6 -20.58 -23.56 -58.92
CA GLU A 6 -20.81 -23.52 -57.48
C GLU A 6 -21.97 -22.56 -57.14
N PRO A 7 -22.80 -22.90 -56.13
CA PRO A 7 -23.90 -22.05 -55.70
C PRO A 7 -23.42 -20.76 -55.00
N PRO A 8 -24.20 -19.66 -55.10
CA PRO A 8 -23.80 -18.33 -54.66
C PRO A 8 -23.60 -18.25 -53.14
N LYS A 9 -22.34 -18.12 -52.71
CA LYS A 9 -21.95 -17.83 -51.33
C LYS A 9 -21.95 -16.31 -51.08
N THR A 10 -23.10 -15.65 -50.98
CA THR A 10 -23.10 -14.18 -50.76
C THR A 10 -24.23 -13.68 -49.87
N LYS A 11 -24.53 -14.37 -48.76
CA LYS A 11 -25.25 -13.76 -47.61
C LYS A 11 -24.70 -14.20 -46.26
N LEU A 12 -24.30 -15.46 -46.14
CA LEU A 12 -23.75 -16.02 -44.90
C LEU A 12 -22.35 -15.47 -44.59
N VAL A 13 -21.57 -15.11 -45.61
CA VAL A 13 -20.21 -14.54 -45.46
C VAL A 13 -20.28 -13.06 -45.07
N GLN A 14 -21.23 -12.29 -45.60
CA GLN A 14 -21.39 -10.86 -45.27
C GLN A 14 -21.80 -10.66 -43.81
N CYS A 15 -22.67 -11.53 -43.26
CA CYS A 15 -23.05 -11.45 -41.84
C CYS A 15 -21.86 -11.78 -40.91
N GLN A 16 -20.96 -12.69 -41.32
CA GLN A 16 -19.72 -12.94 -40.55
C GLN A 16 -18.75 -11.76 -40.62
N HIS A 17 -18.63 -11.11 -41.77
CA HIS A 17 -17.73 -9.98 -41.94
C HIS A 17 -18.20 -8.78 -41.09
N GLU A 18 -19.49 -8.48 -41.12
CA GLU A 18 -20.08 -7.38 -40.34
C GLU A 18 -20.01 -7.65 -38.83
N PHE A 19 -20.14 -8.92 -38.41
CA PHE A 19 -19.93 -9.33 -37.02
C PHE A 19 -18.46 -9.21 -36.59
N GLN A 20 -17.51 -9.54 -37.47
CA GLN A 20 -16.08 -9.36 -37.19
C GLN A 20 -15.66 -7.90 -37.13
N GLU A 21 -16.09 -7.04 -38.05
CA GLU A 21 -15.74 -5.62 -38.00
C GLU A 21 -16.33 -4.96 -36.74
N LYS A 22 -17.56 -5.32 -36.33
CA LYS A 22 -18.17 -4.82 -35.09
C LYS A 22 -17.48 -5.36 -33.83
N LEU A 23 -16.93 -6.59 -33.87
CA LEU A 23 -16.06 -7.12 -32.82
C LEU A 23 -14.73 -6.37 -32.74
N HIS A 24 -14.12 -6.02 -33.88
CA HIS A 24 -12.86 -5.28 -33.94
C HIS A 24 -13.02 -3.80 -33.57
N GLU A 25 -14.17 -3.16 -33.82
CA GLU A 25 -14.44 -1.79 -33.35
C GLU A 25 -14.59 -1.70 -31.82
N MET A 26 -15.06 -2.76 -31.14
CA MET A 26 -15.01 -2.86 -29.68
C MET A 26 -13.65 -3.34 -29.14
N GLN A 27 -12.74 -3.74 -30.04
CA GLN A 27 -11.37 -4.11 -29.75
C GLN A 27 -10.43 -3.12 -30.41
N THR A 28 -10.44 -1.87 -29.94
CA THR A 28 -9.13 -1.20 -29.82
C THR A 28 -8.23 -2.20 -29.11
N PRO A 29 -7.12 -2.68 -29.72
CA PRO A 29 -6.18 -3.48 -28.96
C PRO A 29 -5.93 -2.69 -27.69
N PRO A 30 -6.11 -3.29 -26.49
CA PRO A 30 -5.77 -2.58 -25.27
C PRO A 30 -4.38 -1.98 -25.54
N PRO A 31 -4.19 -0.66 -25.33
CA PRO A 31 -2.91 -0.03 -25.56
C PRO A 31 -1.86 -0.99 -25.02
N PRO A 32 -0.79 -1.27 -25.80
CA PRO A 32 0.16 -2.33 -25.47
C PRO A 32 0.39 -2.24 -23.98
N LEU A 33 0.17 -3.36 -23.28
CA LEU A 33 0.41 -3.44 -21.85
C LEU A 33 1.89 -3.12 -21.64
N ILE A 34 2.22 -1.82 -21.60
CA ILE A 34 3.16 -1.30 -20.63
C ILE A 34 2.72 -2.05 -19.41
N ARG A 35 3.62 -2.86 -18.85
CA ARG A 35 3.48 -3.41 -17.52
C ARG A 35 3.08 -2.23 -16.65
N SER A 36 1.79 -2.02 -16.53
CA SER A 36 1.20 -1.02 -15.68
C SER A 36 1.27 -1.73 -14.35
N ALA A 37 2.47 -1.73 -13.78
CA ALA A 37 2.63 -1.68 -12.35
C ALA A 37 1.70 -0.56 -11.89
N ASN A 38 0.47 -0.93 -11.50
CA ASN A 38 -0.49 -0.08 -10.78
C ASN A 38 -1.79 -0.84 -10.45
N ASN A 39 -1.67 -2.15 -10.19
CA ASN A 39 -2.56 -2.82 -9.24
C ASN A 39 -1.77 -3.37 -8.04
N GLN A 40 -0.68 -2.66 -7.71
CA GLN A 40 -0.17 -2.52 -6.35
C GLN A 40 -0.64 -1.15 -5.85
N HIS A 41 -1.95 -1.03 -5.64
CA HIS A 41 -2.47 -0.08 -4.65
C HIS A 41 -2.67 -0.79 -3.31
N GLU A 42 -1.89 -1.84 -3.06
CA GLU A 42 -1.41 -2.10 -1.72
C GLU A 42 -0.07 -1.39 -1.67
N THR A 43 -0.09 -0.23 -1.01
CA THR A 43 1.08 0.55 -0.62
C THR A 43 2.34 -0.31 -0.60
N ASP A 44 3.33 0.03 -1.43
CA ASP A 44 4.74 -0.20 -1.11
C ASP A 44 4.98 0.52 0.22
N TYR A 45 4.58 -0.15 1.29
CA TYR A 45 4.68 0.33 2.64
C TYR A 45 6.13 0.16 3.00
N ASN A 46 6.90 1.21 2.71
CA ASN A 46 8.27 1.25 3.13
C ASN A 46 8.28 1.44 4.65
N VAL A 47 8.37 0.30 5.36
CA VAL A 47 8.44 0.23 6.82
C VAL A 47 9.43 1.25 7.37
N MET A 48 10.56 1.48 6.68
CA MET A 48 11.57 2.45 7.09
C MET A 48 11.14 3.91 6.97
N ASP A 49 10.37 4.27 5.95
CA ASP A 49 9.82 5.62 5.81
C ASP A 49 8.82 5.91 6.93
N GLU A 50 8.07 4.90 7.35
CA GLU A 50 7.07 5.01 8.40
C GLU A 50 7.69 5.02 9.80
N ILE A 51 8.77 4.25 10.02
CA ILE A 51 9.63 4.40 11.20
C ILE A 51 10.19 5.83 11.25
N THR A 52 10.67 6.35 10.12
CA THR A 52 11.20 7.72 10.03
C THR A 52 10.12 8.76 10.33
N ARG A 53 8.90 8.56 9.82
CA ARG A 53 7.75 9.40 10.10
C ARG A 53 7.43 9.41 11.59
N VAL A 54 7.29 8.24 12.22
CA VAL A 54 7.07 8.12 13.68
C VAL A 54 8.18 8.80 14.48
N HIS A 55 9.44 8.59 14.08
CA HIS A 55 10.59 9.23 14.74
C HIS A 55 10.50 10.76 14.66
N ARG A 56 10.12 11.34 13.52
CA ARG A 56 9.91 12.79 13.36
C ARG A 56 8.75 13.29 14.23
N LEU A 57 7.65 12.55 14.31
CA LEU A 57 6.50 12.91 15.15
C LEU A 57 6.89 12.97 16.63
N ILE A 58 7.60 11.96 17.13
CA ILE A 58 8.08 11.93 18.52
C ILE A 58 9.10 13.03 18.77
N ARG A 59 9.96 13.36 17.80
CA ARG A 59 10.89 14.50 17.90
C ARG A 59 10.18 15.85 17.97
N ALA A 60 9.07 16.01 17.25
CA ALA A 60 8.36 17.28 17.15
C ALA A 60 7.36 17.52 18.29
N HIS A 61 6.70 16.45 18.75
CA HIS A 61 5.59 16.51 19.71
C HIS A 61 5.83 15.73 21.01
N GLY A 62 6.92 14.96 21.07
CA GLY A 62 7.32 14.26 22.29
C GLY A 62 7.94 15.21 23.31
N GLU A 63 8.20 14.64 24.47
CA GLU A 63 8.83 15.32 25.60
C GLU A 63 10.25 14.79 25.83
N GLN A 64 11.10 15.65 26.39
CA GLN A 64 12.46 15.26 26.80
C GLN A 64 12.35 14.47 28.11
N GLY A 65 12.63 13.16 28.07
CA GLY A 65 12.76 12.30 29.24
C GLY A 65 14.22 12.09 29.66
N ASP A 66 14.42 11.27 30.69
CA ASP A 66 15.74 10.96 31.27
C ASP A 66 16.73 10.34 30.28
N PHE A 67 16.23 9.70 29.23
CA PHE A 67 17.04 8.97 28.24
C PHE A 67 16.82 9.46 26.81
N GLY A 68 16.37 10.71 26.65
CA GLY A 68 16.11 11.33 25.35
C GLY A 68 14.63 11.59 25.10
N MET A 69 14.31 11.87 23.83
CA MET A 69 12.95 12.17 23.40
C MET A 69 12.05 10.95 23.54
N GLN A 70 10.88 11.14 24.15
CA GLN A 70 9.87 10.11 24.35
C GLN A 70 8.46 10.66 24.19
N MET A 71 7.49 9.79 23.93
CA MET A 71 6.09 10.17 23.80
C MET A 71 5.18 9.04 24.25
N LYS A 72 4.06 9.37 24.92
CA LYS A 72 3.01 8.39 25.23
C LYS A 72 2.36 7.87 23.95
N PHE A 73 2.09 6.56 23.88
CA PHE A 73 1.44 5.93 22.74
C PHE A 73 0.06 6.54 22.45
N GLY A 74 -0.73 6.82 23.49
CA GLY A 74 -2.03 7.48 23.36
C GLY A 74 -1.95 8.87 22.73
N ASN A 75 -0.85 9.60 22.95
CA ASN A 75 -0.64 10.90 22.32
C ASN A 75 -0.16 10.76 20.86
N LEU A 76 0.54 9.67 20.53
CA LEU A 76 1.06 9.42 19.19
C LEU A 76 -0.07 9.00 18.22
N ILE A 77 -1.06 8.25 18.69
CA ILE A 77 -2.21 7.77 17.90
C ILE A 77 -2.94 8.88 17.12
N PRO A 78 -3.42 9.98 17.75
CA PRO A 78 -4.16 11.02 17.05
C PRO A 78 -3.31 11.80 16.04
N ILE A 79 -1.99 11.82 16.22
CA ILE A 79 -1.04 12.52 15.34
C ILE A 79 -0.65 11.64 14.15
N TYR A 80 -0.49 10.35 14.38
CA TYR A 80 -0.18 9.38 13.32
C TYR A 80 -1.41 9.11 12.43
N GLY A 81 -2.58 9.02 13.04
CA GLY A 81 -3.88 8.83 12.42
C GLY A 81 -4.73 7.81 13.17
N ASN A 82 -5.88 8.22 13.70
CA ASN A 82 -6.78 7.40 14.53
C ASN A 82 -7.22 6.07 13.87
N ASN A 83 -7.24 5.99 12.53
CA ASN A 83 -7.66 4.77 11.81
C ASN A 83 -6.48 3.84 11.47
N GLN A 84 -5.28 4.10 11.98
CA GLN A 84 -4.05 3.37 11.64
C GLN A 84 -3.32 2.84 12.89
N VAL A 85 -4.04 2.56 13.99
CA VAL A 85 -3.42 2.08 15.22
C VAL A 85 -2.73 0.73 15.03
N ASP A 86 -3.37 -0.24 14.38
CA ASP A 86 -2.76 -1.55 14.14
C ASP A 86 -1.46 -1.44 13.33
N LYS A 87 -1.50 -0.58 12.30
CA LYS A 87 -0.33 -0.24 11.49
C LYS A 87 0.74 0.45 12.34
N LEU A 88 0.38 1.43 13.19
CA LEU A 88 1.31 2.10 14.09
C LEU A 88 2.01 1.12 15.02
N SER A 89 1.26 0.19 15.61
CA SER A 89 1.80 -0.86 16.48
C SER A 89 2.77 -1.76 15.73
N GLU A 90 2.48 -2.13 14.48
CA GLU A 90 3.41 -2.86 13.62
C GLU A 90 4.68 -2.06 13.29
N VAL A 91 4.55 -0.75 12.98
CA VAL A 91 5.69 0.15 12.75
C VAL A 91 6.58 0.17 13.98
N LEU A 92 5.99 0.33 15.17
CA LEU A 92 6.70 0.41 16.44
C LEU A 92 7.37 -0.91 16.81
N ALA A 93 6.73 -2.04 16.53
CA ALA A 93 7.33 -3.36 16.70
C ALA A 93 8.58 -3.52 15.82
N ASN A 94 8.49 -3.13 14.54
CA ASN A 94 9.63 -3.13 13.63
C ASN A 94 10.72 -2.14 14.04
N ALA A 95 10.35 -0.93 14.45
CA ALA A 95 11.28 0.08 14.95
C ALA A 95 12.06 -0.41 16.18
N ARG A 96 11.38 -1.13 17.09
CA ARG A 96 11.98 -1.71 18.29
C ARG A 96 12.95 -2.85 17.94
N LYS A 97 12.56 -3.75 17.04
CA LYS A 97 13.44 -4.82 16.54
C LYS A 97 14.74 -4.28 15.92
N ASN A 98 14.66 -3.15 15.21
CA ASN A 98 15.83 -2.49 14.62
C ASN A 98 16.56 -1.54 15.58
N GLY A 99 16.07 -1.38 16.82
CA GLY A 99 16.70 -0.55 17.85
C GLY A 99 16.56 0.97 17.65
N PHE A 100 15.59 1.42 16.86
CA PHE A 100 15.27 2.85 16.70
C PHE A 100 14.48 3.39 17.88
N VAL A 101 13.59 2.56 18.44
CA VAL A 101 12.76 2.92 19.59
C VAL A 101 12.82 1.85 20.67
N ASN A 102 12.42 2.22 21.89
CA ASN A 102 12.25 1.30 23.01
C ASN A 102 10.99 1.65 23.79
N TYR A 103 10.30 0.63 24.31
CA TYR A 103 9.11 0.74 25.16
C TYR A 103 8.97 -0.56 25.96
N THR A 104 8.06 -0.58 26.95
CA THR A 104 7.81 -1.76 27.81
C THR A 104 7.52 -3.02 27.00
N LEU A 105 7.95 -4.18 27.54
CA LEU A 105 8.13 -5.51 26.91
C LEU A 105 6.98 -6.13 26.08
N LYS A 106 5.87 -5.43 25.84
CA LYS A 106 4.83 -5.88 24.92
C LYS A 106 5.32 -5.78 23.48
N ASP A 107 5.03 -6.78 22.67
CA ASP A 107 5.39 -6.78 21.25
C ASP A 107 4.39 -6.01 20.39
N PHE A 108 3.15 -5.88 20.86
CA PHE A 108 2.08 -5.12 20.22
C PHE A 108 1.36 -4.24 21.26
N LEU A 109 1.09 -3.00 20.88
CA LEU A 109 0.38 -2.01 21.70
C LEU A 109 -1.08 -1.93 21.22
N GLN A 110 -2.01 -1.80 22.16
CA GLN A 110 -3.45 -1.64 21.90
C GLN A 110 -3.92 -0.28 22.38
N GLN A 111 -4.70 0.44 21.56
CA GLN A 111 -5.16 1.80 21.87
C GLN A 111 -5.73 1.90 23.28
N ASP A 112 -6.78 1.16 23.63
CA ASP A 112 -7.47 1.35 24.92
C ASP A 112 -6.69 0.87 26.16
N ARG A 113 -5.61 0.11 25.99
CA ARG A 113 -4.87 -0.53 27.10
C ARG A 113 -3.49 0.04 27.34
N ASP A 114 -2.90 0.61 26.30
CA ASP A 114 -1.48 0.92 26.27
C ASP A 114 -1.21 2.41 26.03
N GLU A 115 -2.22 3.28 26.17
CA GLU A 115 -2.09 4.73 25.95
C GLU A 115 -0.97 5.37 26.76
N ASP A 116 -0.78 4.92 28.00
CA ASP A 116 0.23 5.43 28.93
C ASP A 116 1.64 4.88 28.69
N ILE A 117 1.83 3.97 27.73
CA ILE A 117 3.16 3.43 27.42
C ILE A 117 4.00 4.49 26.71
N TYR A 118 5.19 4.73 27.27
CA TYR A 118 6.17 5.63 26.68
C TYR A 118 6.98 4.94 25.59
N ILE A 119 6.93 5.52 24.39
CA ILE A 119 7.79 5.18 23.26
C ILE A 119 8.98 6.14 23.28
N ARG A 120 10.16 5.59 23.50
CA ARG A 120 11.42 6.33 23.57
C ARG A 120 12.21 6.19 22.29
N LEU A 121 12.78 7.28 21.81
CA LEU A 121 13.74 7.26 20.70
C LEU A 121 15.12 6.83 21.23
N VAL A 122 15.71 5.83 20.58
CA VAL A 122 17.04 5.29 20.92
C VAL A 122 18.06 5.64 19.84
N LYS A 123 17.68 5.49 18.57
CA LYS A 123 18.53 5.81 17.41
C LYS A 123 17.72 6.59 16.38
N THR A 124 18.41 7.48 15.68
CA THR A 124 17.85 8.19 14.54
C THR A 124 18.02 7.34 13.27
N PRO A 125 16.94 7.02 12.54
CA PRO A 125 17.06 6.43 11.21
C PRO A 125 17.74 7.46 10.29
N VAL A 126 18.83 7.06 9.63
CA VAL A 126 19.66 7.89 8.74
C VAL A 126 19.36 7.52 7.29
#